data_AF-A0A7G8G226-F1
#
_entry.id   AF-A0A7G8G226-F1
#
_cell.length_a   1.000
_cell.length_b   1.000
_cell.length_c   1.000
_cell.angle_alpha   90.00
_cell.angle_beta   90.00
_cell.angle_gamma   90.00
#
_symmetry.space_group_name_H-M   'P 1'
#
loop_
_entity.id
_entity.type
_entity.pdbx_description
1 polymer ?
#
loop_
_entity_poly.entity_id
_entity_poly.type
_entity_poly.pdbx_seq_one_letter_code
_entity_poly.pdbx_strand_id
1 'polypeptide(L)' 'MALDQLKAFLVKMQDDEALKSTVLSASTADDVAKIAAKLCYEFSGDELLRQSGKKVGRVTVSKQETPGEYN' A
#
# COMPACT_ATOMS: atom_id res chain seq x y z
N MET A 1 13.33 -9.96 2.72
CA MET A 1 13.47 -8.91 3.74
C MET A 1 12.46 -7.78 3.48
N ALA A 2 12.39 -7.14 2.30
CA ALA A 2 11.34 -6.13 2.04
C ALA A 2 9.97 -6.67 1.55
N LEU A 3 9.96 -7.75 0.75
CA LEU A 3 8.71 -8.37 0.25
C LEU A 3 7.80 -8.96 1.34
N ASP A 4 8.38 -9.39 2.45
CA ASP A 4 7.64 -9.95 3.58
C ASP A 4 6.95 -8.85 4.38
N GLN A 5 7.66 -7.75 4.63
CA GLN A 5 7.11 -6.53 5.25
C GLN A 5 5.98 -5.93 4.41
N LEU A 6 6.15 -5.86 3.09
CA LEU A 6 5.09 -5.43 2.18
C LEU A 6 3.85 -6.33 2.28
N LYS A 7 4.03 -7.66 2.29
CA LYS A 7 2.91 -8.60 2.44
C LYS A 7 2.20 -8.43 3.78
N ALA A 8 2.95 -8.34 4.87
CA ALA A 8 2.40 -8.16 6.21
C ALA A 8 1.63 -6.84 6.32
N PHE A 9 2.15 -5.76 5.74
CA PHE A 9 1.46 -4.48 5.64
C PHE A 9 0.14 -4.58 4.86
N LEU A 10 0.14 -5.22 3.69
CA LEU A 10 -1.07 -5.39 2.88
C LEU A 10 -2.13 -6.24 3.59
N VAL A 11 -1.73 -7.26 4.35
CA VAL A 11 -2.66 -8.05 5.18
C VAL A 11 -3.21 -7.20 6.33
N LYS A 12 -2.36 -6.43 7.03
CA LYS A 12 -2.80 -5.51 8.09
C LYS A 12 -3.78 -4.47 7.55
N MET A 13 -3.52 -3.92 6.36
CA MET A 13 -4.41 -2.97 5.69
C MET A 13 -5.78 -3.59 5.33
N GLN A 14 -5.87 -4.90 5.10
CA GLN A 14 -7.16 -5.56 4.87
C GLN A 14 -7.99 -5.73 6.14
N ASP A 15 -7.32 -5.92 7.27
CA ASP A 15 -7.93 -6.09 8.59
C ASP A 15 -8.30 -4.73 9.23
N ASP A 16 -7.58 -3.67 8.86
CA ASP A 16 -7.65 -2.35 9.49
C ASP A 16 -8.23 -1.30 8.52
N GLU A 17 -9.52 -1.01 8.67
CA GLU A 17 -10.22 -0.06 7.78
C GLU A 17 -9.68 1.38 7.88
N ALA A 18 -9.18 1.79 9.05
CA ALA A 18 -8.58 3.12 9.23
C ALA A 18 -7.25 3.22 8.47
N LEU A 19 -6.42 2.18 8.55
CA LEU A 19 -5.20 2.07 7.75
C LEU A 19 -5.53 2.06 6.26
N LYS A 20 -6.54 1.29 5.85
CA LYS A 20 -7.00 1.24 4.46
C LYS A 20 -7.43 2.62 3.95
N SER A 21 -8.23 3.36 4.72
CA SER A 21 -8.65 4.72 4.35
C SER A 21 -7.43 5.64 4.22
N THR A 22 -6.46 5.54 5.13
CA THR A 22 -5.23 6.33 5.09
C THR A 22 -4.39 6.04 3.84
N VAL A 23 -4.28 4.76 3.46
CA VAL A 23 -3.58 4.32 2.24
C VAL A 23 -4.34 4.72 0.98
N LEU A 24 -5.68 4.67 0.98
CA LEU A 24 -6.51 5.10 -0.15
C LEU A 24 -6.49 6.63 -0.34
N SER A 25 -6.29 7.39 0.73
CA SER A 25 -6.07 8.84 0.68
C SER A 25 -4.63 9.21 0.26
N ALA A 26 -3.71 8.24 0.20
CA ALA A 26 -2.35 8.49 -0.26
C ALA A 26 -2.32 8.66 -1.78
N SER A 27 -1.75 9.77 -2.25
CA SER A 27 -1.68 10.08 -3.68
C SER A 27 -0.57 9.31 -4.41
N THR A 28 0.44 8.80 -3.69
CA THR A 28 1.62 8.20 -4.28
C THR A 28 2.07 6.94 -3.53
N ALA A 29 2.79 6.05 -4.22
CA ALA A 29 3.41 4.88 -3.59
C ALA A 29 4.45 5.26 -2.51
N ASP A 30 5.04 6.45 -2.62
CA ASP A 30 5.95 6.99 -1.61
C ASP A 30 5.21 7.38 -0.33
N ASP A 31 4.02 7.99 -0.43
CA ASP A 31 3.14 8.24 0.73
C ASP A 31 2.72 6.94 1.43
N VAL A 32 2.38 5.91 0.66
CA VAL A 32 2.07 4.59 1.23
C VAL A 32 3.28 4.00 1.97
N ALA A 33 4.50 4.14 1.42
CA ALA A 33 5.72 3.72 2.09
C ALA A 33 5.96 4.49 3.40
N LYS A 34 5.69 5.81 3.43
CA LYS A 34 5.75 6.61 4.66
C LYS A 34 4.73 6.19 5.71
N ILE A 35 3.51 5.85 5.30
CA ILE A 35 2.46 5.33 6.21
C ILE A 35 2.92 3.99 6.80
N ALA A 36 3.48 3.12 5.97
CA ALA A 36 3.99 1.83 6.41
C ALA A 36 5.21 1.95 7.33
N ALA A 37 6.11 2.89 7.05
CA ALA A 37 7.26 3.20 7.91
C ALA A 37 6.84 3.62 9.33
N LYS A 38 5.74 4.37 9.47
CA LYS A 38 5.16 4.71 10.79
C LYS A 38 4.69 3.48 11.58
N LEU A 39 4.34 2.41 10.88
CA LEU A 39 3.90 1.14 11.44
C LEU A 39 5.04 0.11 11.55
N CYS A 40 6.29 0.55 11.43
CA CYS A 40 7.49 -0.30 11.50
C CYS A 40 7.63 -1.28 10.31
N TYR A 41 7.00 -1.00 9.18
CA TYR A 41 7.21 -1.75 7.93
C TYR A 41 8.24 -1.04 7.06
N GLU A 42 9.26 -1.78 6.62
CA GLU A 42 10.39 -1.24 5.86
C GLU A 42 10.30 -1.70 4.39
N PHE A 43 9.75 -0.84 3.54
CA PHE A 43 9.73 -1.01 2.09
C PHE A 43 9.70 0.34 1.38
N SER A 44 10.16 0.37 0.13
CA SER A 44 10.16 1.58 -0.69
C SER A 44 8.92 1.70 -1.59
N GLY A 45 8.54 2.93 -1.95
CA GLY A 45 7.49 3.18 -2.93
C GLY A 45 7.78 2.53 -4.30
N ASP A 46 9.05 2.45 -4.71
CA ASP A 46 9.47 1.74 -5.93
C ASP A 46 9.16 0.23 -5.86
N GLU A 47 9.32 -0.39 -4.69
CA GLU A 47 9.00 -1.81 -4.50
C GLU A 47 7.49 -2.04 -4.57
N LEU A 48 6.70 -1.12 -4.04
CA LEU A 48 5.24 -1.09 -4.23
C LEU A 48 4.85 -0.98 -5.71
N LEU A 49 5.53 -0.10 -6.45
CA LEU A 49 5.29 0.09 -7.88
C LEU A 49 5.71 -1.12 -8.72
N ARG A 50 6.79 -1.81 -8.35
CA ARG A 50 7.20 -3.09 -8.99
C ARG A 50 6.17 -4.19 -8.79
N GLN A 51 5.42 -4.12 -7.69
CA GLN A 51 4.30 -5.00 -7.42
C GLN A 51 2.97 -4.47 -7.95
N SER A 52 2.90 -3.20 -8.35
CA SER A 52 1.72 -2.65 -9.01
C SER A 52 1.52 -3.32 -10.37
N GLY A 53 0.32 -3.84 -10.62
CA GLY A 53 0.01 -4.71 -11.75
C GLY A 53 0.33 -6.19 -11.50
N LYS A 54 0.87 -6.55 -10.32
CA LYS A 54 1.09 -7.93 -9.90
C LYS A 54 0.27 -8.25 -8.66
N LYS A 55 -0.11 -9.53 -8.55
CA LYS A 55 -0.83 -10.03 -7.37
C LYS A 55 0.18 -10.41 -6.29
N VAL A 56 0.18 -9.68 -5.18
CA VAL A 56 1.01 -9.99 -4.01
C VAL A 56 0.17 -10.81 -3.04
N GLY A 57 0.27 -12.14 -3.15
CA GLY A 57 -0.55 -13.05 -2.36
C GLY A 57 -2.04 -12.96 -2.73
N ARG A 58 -2.88 -12.49 -1.80
CA ARG A 58 -4.32 -12.25 -2.03
C ARG A 58 -4.63 -10.81 -2.45
N VAL A 59 -3.65 -9.90 -2.37
CA VAL A 59 -3.86 -8.47 -2.62
C VAL A 59 -3.38 -8.14 -4.03
N THR A 60 -4.28 -7.59 -4.85
CA THR A 60 -3.88 -7.01 -6.13
C THR A 60 -3.45 -5.58 -5.86
N VAL A 61 -2.16 -5.29 -6.04
CA VAL A 61 -1.67 -3.91 -6.01
C VAL A 61 -1.95 -3.37 -7.41
N SER A 62 -2.94 -2.49 -7.53
CA SER A 62 -3.19 -1.76 -8.76
C SER A 62 -2.73 -0.33 -8.58
N LYS A 63 -2.24 0.30 -9.65
CA LYS A 63 -2.14 1.75 -9.65
C LYS A 63 -3.55 2.29 -9.42
N GLN A 64 -3.70 3.16 -8.44
CA GLN A 64 -4.96 3.87 -8.26
C GLN A 64 -5.12 4.80 -9.47
N GLU A 65 -5.89 4.35 -10.45
CA GLU A 65 -6.46 5.22 -11.47
C GLU A 65 -7.49 6.03 -10.71
N THR A 66 -7.09 7.12 -10.05
CA THR A 66 -8.02 7.99 -9.33
C THR A 66 -9.13 8.41 -10.30
N PRO A 67 -10.39 7.93 -10.15
CA PRO A 67 -11.49 8.73 -10.63
C PRO A 67 -11.51 9.91 -9.67
N GLY A 68 -11.40 11.12 -10.21
CA GLY A 68 -11.66 12.31 -9.40
C GLY A 68 -12.99 12.15 -8.65
N GLU A 69 -13.07 12.80 -7.49
CA GLU A 69 -14.24 12.94 -6.62
C GLU A 69 -14.33 11.91 -5.47
N TYR A 70 -13.63 12.23 -4.38
CA TYR A 70 -14.21 12.06 -3.04
C TYR A 70 -14.91 13.38 -2.69
N ASN A 71 -16.24 13.32 -2.57
CA ASN A 71 -17.12 14.38 -2.07
C ASN A 71 -17.24 14.24 -0.54
#